data_AF-A0A936C5N6-F1
#
_entry.id   AF-A0A936C5N6-F1
#
_cell.length_a   1.000
_cell.length_b   1.000
_cell.length_c   1.000
_cell.angle_alpha   90.00
_cell.angle_beta   90.00
_cell.angle_gamma   90.00
#
_symmetry.space_group_name_H-M   'P 1'
#
loop_
_entity.id
_entity.type
_entity.pdbx_description
1 polymer ?
#
loop_
_entity_poly.entity_id
_entity_poly.type
_entity_poly.pdbx_seq_one_letter_code
_entity_poly.pdbx_strand_id
1 'polypeptide(L)'
;MSHPRPFGSIENRWRIVTSFSLWGATYVGVRLILDTPVAGGWRAALALVPLPFFLWLLVELIRALPVMDELERRIQLEALAVAFPLSLVLFMTLALLEIALPLDPANWSYRHIWPFLTIFYAAGLTIARRRYQ
;
A
#
# COMPACT_ATOMS: atom_id res chain seq x y z
N MET A 1 10.59 -30.55 -11.10
CA MET A 1 11.24 -29.48 -10.30
C MET A 1 11.41 -28.27 -11.21
N SER A 2 10.57 -27.24 -11.06
CA SER A 2 10.67 -26.02 -11.85
C SER A 2 11.80 -25.15 -11.29
N HIS A 3 12.84 -24.88 -12.09
CA HIS A 3 13.86 -23.91 -11.75
C HIS A 3 13.19 -22.56 -11.41
N PRO A 4 13.45 -21.97 -10.24
CA PRO A 4 13.00 -20.61 -9.97
C PRO A 4 13.65 -19.68 -11.00
N ARG A 5 12.84 -18.95 -11.76
CA ARG A 5 13.36 -17.98 -12.74
C ARG A 5 14.23 -16.95 -12.00
N PRO A 6 15.41 -16.58 -12.53
CA PRO A 6 16.29 -15.62 -11.86
C PRO A 6 15.57 -14.28 -11.71
N PHE A 7 15.33 -13.86 -10.46
CA PHE A 7 14.41 -12.77 -10.15
C PHE A 7 14.96 -11.35 -10.42
N GLY A 8 16.01 -11.24 -11.24
CA GLY A 8 16.67 -9.98 -11.64
C GLY A 8 16.44 -9.58 -13.10
N SER A 9 15.58 -10.30 -13.84
CA SER A 9 15.28 -9.94 -15.24
C SER A 9 14.38 -8.69 -15.31
N ILE A 10 14.54 -7.92 -16.39
CA ILE A 10 13.69 -6.76 -16.74
C ILE A 10 12.19 -7.11 -16.65
N GLU A 11 11.83 -8.35 -16.97
CA GLU A 11 10.47 -8.91 -16.86
C GLU A 11 9.85 -8.74 -15.47
N ASN A 12 10.59 -8.95 -14.39
CA ASN A 12 10.05 -8.81 -13.03
C ASN A 12 9.78 -7.36 -12.63
N ARG A 13 10.61 -6.42 -13.11
CA ARG A 13 10.35 -4.99 -12.94
C ARG A 13 9.04 -4.60 -13.61
N TRP A 14 8.79 -5.09 -14.82
CA TRP A 14 7.52 -4.86 -15.50
C TRP A 14 6.34 -5.46 -14.75
N ARG A 15 6.46 -6.65 -14.15
CA ARG A 15 5.36 -7.26 -13.37
C ARG A 15 4.96 -6.41 -12.15
N ILE A 16 5.93 -5.83 -11.44
CA ILE A 16 5.65 -4.90 -10.33
C ILE A 16 4.99 -3.62 -10.87
N VAL A 17 5.53 -3.02 -11.93
CA VAL A 17 4.96 -1.80 -12.52
C VAL A 17 3.53 -2.05 -13.04
N THR A 18 3.31 -3.13 -13.78
CA THR A 18 2.01 -3.49 -14.33
C THR A 18 0.99 -3.77 -13.22
N SER A 19 1.35 -4.55 -12.20
CA SER A 19 0.44 -4.83 -11.08
C SER A 19 0.11 -3.56 -10.29
N PHE A 20 1.09 -2.68 -10.06
CA PHE A 20 0.88 -1.37 -9.44
C PHE A 20 -0.04 -0.48 -10.28
N SER A 21 0.21 -0.37 -11.58
CA SER A 21 -0.61 0.42 -12.50
C SER A 21 -2.04 -0.10 -12.59
N LEU A 22 -2.23 -1.41 -12.66
CA LEU A 22 -3.57 -2.02 -12.69
C LEU A 22 -4.31 -1.81 -11.38
N TRP A 23 -3.65 -1.99 -10.24
CA TRP A 23 -4.23 -1.69 -8.93
C TRP A 23 -4.64 -0.22 -8.84
N GLY A 24 -3.74 0.72 -9.19
CA GLY A 24 -4.03 2.15 -9.15
C GLY A 24 -5.19 2.54 -10.07
N ALA A 25 -5.18 2.07 -11.33
CA ALA A 25 -6.23 2.34 -12.30
C ALA A 25 -7.59 1.78 -11.85
N THR A 26 -7.61 0.54 -11.35
CA THR A 26 -8.86 -0.08 -10.85
C THR A 26 -9.37 0.58 -9.59
N TYR A 27 -8.49 0.96 -8.65
CA TYR A 27 -8.87 1.70 -7.47
C TYR A 27 -9.50 3.06 -7.82
N VAL A 28 -8.86 3.84 -8.70
CA VAL A 28 -9.38 5.14 -9.15
C VAL A 28 -10.70 4.95 -9.90
N GLY A 29 -10.78 3.99 -10.84
CA GLY A 29 -12.00 3.72 -11.60
C GLY A 29 -13.17 3.31 -10.71
N VAL A 30 -12.97 2.37 -9.79
CA VAL A 30 -13.98 1.92 -8.83
C VAL A 30 -14.41 3.06 -7.90
N ARG A 31 -13.47 3.88 -7.44
CA ARG A 31 -13.79 5.06 -6.62
C ARG A 31 -14.72 6.02 -7.36
N LEU A 32 -14.37 6.39 -8.59
CA LEU A 32 -15.20 7.28 -9.42
C LEU A 32 -16.60 6.70 -9.66
N ILE A 33 -16.72 5.38 -9.86
CA ILE A 33 -18.00 4.71 -10.01
C ILE A 33 -18.79 4.72 -8.70
N LEU A 34 -18.18 4.41 -7.56
CA LEU A 34 -18.85 4.35 -6.26
C LEU A 34 -19.29 5.71 -5.72
N ASP A 35 -18.67 6.79 -6.20
CA ASP A 35 -19.10 8.18 -5.96
C ASP A 35 -20.40 8.54 -6.73
N THR A 36 -20.87 7.66 -7.63
CA THR A 36 -22.18 7.78 -8.31
C THR A 36 -23.26 6.89 -7.66
N PRO A 37 -24.56 7.16 -7.90
CA PRO A 37 -25.66 6.34 -7.39
C PRO A 37 -25.75 4.99 -8.12
N VAL A 38 -24.93 4.03 -7.69
CA VAL A 38 -24.96 2.62 -8.13
C VAL A 38 -25.95 1.81 -7.29
N ALA A 39 -26.75 0.94 -7.92
CA ALA A 39 -27.67 0.03 -7.24
C ALA A 39 -26.96 -0.85 -6.18
N GLY A 40 -27.56 -0.92 -4.98
CA GLY A 40 -26.89 -1.40 -3.76
C GLY A 40 -26.28 -2.80 -3.80
N GLY A 41 -26.87 -3.73 -4.54
CA GLY A 41 -26.41 -5.13 -4.61
C GLY A 41 -25.00 -5.30 -5.19
N TRP A 42 -24.57 -4.43 -6.10
CA TRP A 42 -23.26 -4.55 -6.77
C TRP A 42 -22.17 -3.70 -6.14
N ARG A 43 -22.50 -2.77 -5.24
CA ARG A 43 -21.54 -1.83 -4.65
C ARG A 43 -20.42 -2.55 -3.88
N ALA A 44 -20.79 -3.57 -3.11
CA ALA A 44 -19.83 -4.38 -2.36
C ALA A 44 -18.89 -5.15 -3.30
N ALA A 45 -19.43 -5.77 -4.35
CA ALA A 45 -18.63 -6.47 -5.36
C ALA A 45 -17.65 -5.52 -6.07
N LEU A 46 -18.11 -4.33 -6.46
CA LEU A 46 -17.29 -3.28 -7.07
C LEU A 46 -16.15 -2.85 -6.15
N ALA A 47 -16.42 -2.65 -4.85
CA ALA A 47 -15.40 -2.27 -3.87
C ALA A 47 -14.27 -3.30 -3.73
N LEU A 48 -14.51 -4.58 -4.06
CA LEU A 48 -13.53 -5.65 -4.01
C LEU A 48 -12.73 -5.83 -5.31
N VAL A 49 -13.12 -5.19 -6.42
CA VAL A 49 -12.43 -5.31 -7.72
C VAL A 49 -10.94 -4.94 -7.67
N PRO A 50 -10.47 -3.94 -6.92
CA PRO A 50 -9.03 -3.64 -6.83
C PRO A 50 -8.23 -4.69 -6.05
N LEU A 51 -8.88 -5.53 -5.24
CA LEU A 51 -8.23 -6.43 -4.30
C LEU A 51 -7.34 -7.49 -4.98
N PRO A 52 -7.77 -8.21 -6.04
CA PRO A 52 -6.90 -9.16 -6.75
C PRO A 52 -5.62 -8.53 -7.29
N PHE A 53 -5.69 -7.30 -7.81
CA PHE A 53 -4.52 -6.58 -8.31
C PHE A 53 -3.58 -6.14 -7.18
N PHE A 54 -4.14 -5.75 -6.03
CA PHE A 54 -3.36 -5.46 -4.84
C PHE A 54 -2.63 -6.70 -4.32
N LEU A 55 -3.32 -7.83 -4.23
CA LEU A 55 -2.74 -9.11 -3.81
C LEU A 55 -1.64 -9.56 -4.78
N TRP A 56 -1.85 -9.36 -6.08
CA TRP A 56 -0.81 -9.64 -7.07
C TRP A 56 0.42 -8.76 -6.86
N LEU A 57 0.25 -7.43 -6.72
CA LEU A 57 1.33 -6.51 -6.39
C LEU A 57 2.09 -6.95 -5.13
N LEU A 58 1.36 -7.31 -4.06
CA LEU A 58 1.95 -7.76 -2.80
C LEU A 58 2.82 -9.01 -3.00
N VAL A 59 2.33 -10.00 -3.76
CA VAL A 59 3.10 -11.21 -4.08
C VAL A 59 4.37 -10.87 -4.85
N GLU A 60 4.32 -9.95 -5.81
CA GLU A 60 5.52 -9.53 -6.55
C GLU A 60 6.53 -8.77 -5.68
N LEU A 61 6.06 -7.90 -4.78
CA LEU A 61 6.92 -7.21 -3.82
C LEU A 61 7.61 -8.19 -2.86
N ILE A 62 6.88 -9.17 -2.33
CA ILE A 62 7.44 -10.20 -1.45
C ILE A 62 8.49 -11.04 -2.17
N ARG A 63 8.22 -11.43 -3.43
CA ARG A 63 9.17 -12.20 -4.24
C ARG A 63 10.43 -11.41 -4.62
N ALA A 64 10.36 -10.08 -4.62
CA ALA A 64 11.52 -9.23 -4.87
C ALA A 64 12.49 -9.17 -3.67
N LEU A 65 11.99 -9.34 -2.43
CA LEU A 65 12.80 -9.18 -1.21
C LEU A 65 14.08 -10.05 -1.14
N PRO A 66 14.07 -11.35 -1.49
CA PRO A 66 15.27 -12.20 -1.38
C PRO A 66 16.38 -11.86 -2.38
N VAL A 67 16.06 -11.09 -3.43
CA VAL A 67 17.00 -10.74 -4.50
C VAL A 67 17.56 -9.33 -4.33
N MET A 68 17.04 -8.57 -3.35
CA MET A 68 17.64 -7.32 -2.92
C MET A 68 18.99 -7.62 -2.26
N ASP A 69 19.95 -6.73 -2.45
CA ASP A 69 21.18 -6.78 -1.67
C ASP A 69 20.89 -6.57 -0.17
N GLU A 70 21.83 -6.98 0.68
CA GLU A 70 21.63 -6.93 2.14
C GLU A 70 21.43 -5.49 2.65
N LEU A 71 22.06 -4.50 2.01
CA LEU A 71 21.99 -3.10 2.40
C LEU A 71 20.61 -2.51 2.08
N GLU A 72 20.11 -2.68 0.86
CA GLU A 72 18.79 -2.25 0.44
C GLU A 72 17.72 -2.99 1.25
N ARG A 73 17.85 -4.30 1.47
CA ARG A 73 16.91 -5.04 2.34
C ARG A 73 16.89 -4.45 3.76
N ARG A 74 18.04 -4.08 4.32
CA ARG A 74 18.13 -3.42 5.63
C ARG A 74 17.46 -2.04 5.62
N ILE A 75 17.69 -1.24 4.57
CA ILE A 75 17.05 0.07 4.38
C ILE A 75 15.52 -0.08 4.34
N GLN A 76 15.01 -1.08 3.61
CA GLN A 76 13.58 -1.37 3.51
C GLN A 76 12.98 -1.77 4.86
N LEU A 77 13.69 -2.60 5.64
CA LEU A 77 13.27 -2.99 6.99
C LEU A 77 13.27 -1.81 7.97
N GLU A 78 14.28 -0.94 7.92
CA GLU A 78 14.33 0.27 8.74
C GLU A 78 13.19 1.24 8.38
N ALA A 79 12.91 1.41 7.08
CA ALA A 79 11.78 2.19 6.61
C ALA A 79 10.45 1.66 7.17
N LEU A 80 10.26 0.34 7.13
CA LEU A 80 9.07 -0.32 7.67
C LEU A 80 8.98 -0.20 9.20
N ALA A 81 10.13 -0.29 9.89
CA ALA A 81 10.21 -0.13 11.35
C ALA A 81 9.84 1.29 11.81
N VAL A 82 9.96 2.30 10.94
CA VAL A 82 9.45 3.66 11.18
C VAL A 82 7.97 3.77 10.80
N ALA A 83 7.59 3.27 9.62
CA ALA A 83 6.24 3.40 9.10
C ALA A 83 5.19 2.68 9.95
N PHE A 84 5.49 1.48 10.43
CA PHE A 84 4.57 0.65 11.20
C PHE A 84 4.11 1.33 12.50
N PRO A 85 5.00 1.75 13.42
CA PRO A 85 4.57 2.41 14.65
C PRO A 85 3.89 3.76 14.39
N LEU A 86 4.34 4.54 13.40
CA LEU A 86 3.65 5.79 13.03
C LEU A 86 2.21 5.53 12.55
N SER A 87 2.01 4.47 11.75
CA SER A 87 0.69 4.06 11.31
C SER A 87 -0.17 3.61 12.49
N LEU A 88 0.39 2.84 13.42
CA LEU A 88 -0.30 2.41 14.63
C LEU A 88 -0.74 3.59 15.50
N VAL A 89 0.17 4.54 15.74
CA VAL A 89 -0.11 5.77 16.51
C VAL A 89 -1.23 6.57 15.83
N LEU A 90 -1.19 6.72 14.50
CA LEU A 90 -2.26 7.39 13.75
C LEU A 90 -3.61 6.70 13.97
N PHE A 91 -3.70 5.38 13.75
CA PHE A 91 -4.95 4.64 13.92
C PHE A 91 -5.47 4.70 15.36
N MET A 92 -4.62 4.50 16.36
CA MET A 92 -5.01 4.55 17.76
C MET A 92 -5.47 5.95 18.18
N THR A 93 -4.79 6.99 17.69
CA THR A 93 -5.16 8.39 17.97
C THR A 93 -6.50 8.73 17.35
N LEU A 94 -6.74 8.34 16.09
CA LEU A 94 -8.02 8.55 15.43
C LEU A 94 -9.16 7.79 16.13
N ALA A 95 -8.90 6.55 16.57
CA ALA A 95 -9.89 5.77 17.33
C ALA A 95 -10.25 6.44 18.67
N LEU A 96 -9.29 6.99 19.40
CA LEU A 96 -9.57 7.74 20.63
C LEU A 96 -10.28 9.07 20.35
N LEU A 97 -9.90 9.78 19.28
CA LEU A 97 -10.54 11.02 18.88
C LEU A 97 -11.99 10.81 18.47
N GLU A 98 -12.33 9.70 17.83
CA GLU A 98 -13.72 9.33 17.48
C GLU A 98 -14.59 9.13 18.73
N ILE A 99 -14.02 8.65 19.83
CA ILE A 99 -14.70 8.53 21.13
C ILE A 99 -14.84 9.90 21.80
N ALA A 100 -13.80 10.73 21.73
CA ALA A 100 -13.74 12.00 22.45
C ALA A 100 -14.53 13.14 21.77
N LEU A 101 -14.61 13.13 20.44
CA LEU A 101 -15.13 14.22 19.61
C LEU A 101 -15.91 13.66 18.41
N PRO A 102 -16.96 14.34 17.93
CA PRO A 102 -17.64 13.95 16.70
C PRO A 102 -16.73 14.24 15.49
N LEU A 103 -16.00 13.23 15.03
CA LEU A 103 -15.23 13.32 13.79
C LEU A 103 -16.17 13.22 12.59
N ASP A 104 -16.16 14.22 11.72
CA ASP A 104 -16.90 14.17 10.46
C ASP A 104 -16.33 13.06 9.56
N PRO A 105 -17.11 12.01 9.25
CA PRO A 105 -16.67 10.92 8.38
C PRO A 105 -16.27 11.41 6.99
N ALA A 106 -16.78 12.56 6.54
CA ALA A 106 -16.38 13.15 5.26
C ALA A 106 -14.89 13.54 5.26
N ASN A 107 -14.36 14.02 6.38
CA ASN A 107 -12.97 14.48 6.50
C ASN A 107 -12.01 13.37 6.96
N TRP A 108 -12.48 12.45 7.82
CA TRP A 108 -11.65 11.43 8.46
C TRP A 108 -11.96 9.98 8.05
N SER A 109 -12.69 9.77 6.94
CA SER A 109 -12.89 8.44 6.35
C SER A 109 -11.56 7.71 6.08
N TYR A 110 -11.58 6.37 6.13
CA TYR A 110 -10.47 5.50 5.71
C TYR A 110 -9.86 5.87 4.34
N ARG A 111 -10.63 6.50 3.45
CA ARG A 111 -10.17 7.03 2.15
C ARG A 111 -9.05 8.07 2.27
N HIS A 112 -9.00 8.81 3.38
CA HIS A 112 -8.00 9.84 3.66
C HIS A 112 -6.84 9.33 4.52
N ILE A 113 -6.98 8.16 5.15
CA ILE A 113 -5.98 7.62 6.09
C ILE A 113 -4.88 6.87 5.34
N TRP A 114 -5.23 6.05 4.34
CA TRP A 114 -4.24 5.21 3.64
C TRP A 114 -3.06 5.98 3.00
N PRO A 115 -3.17 7.24 2.49
CA PRO A 115 -2.02 7.98 1.98
C PRO A 115 -0.96 8.26 3.04
N PHE A 116 -1.36 8.42 4.32
CA PHE A 116 -0.42 8.63 5.42
C PHE A 116 0.51 7.42 5.60
N LEU A 117 0.03 6.19 5.41
CA LEU A 117 0.86 4.98 5.49
C LEU A 117 1.98 5.03 4.45
N THR A 118 1.66 5.45 3.22
CA THR A 118 2.63 5.65 2.14
C THR A 118 3.63 6.75 2.48
N ILE A 119 3.16 7.88 3.04
CA ILE A 119 4.01 8.99 3.47
C ILE A 119 4.96 8.55 4.59
N PHE A 120 4.48 7.82 5.60
CA PHE A 120 5.31 7.33 6.69
C PHE A 120 6.39 6.38 6.21
N TYR A 121 6.06 5.48 5.27
CA TYR A 121 7.04 4.62 4.63
C TYR A 121 8.04 5.39 3.77
N ALA A 122 7.62 6.36 2.96
CA ALA A 122 8.52 7.19 2.17
C ALA A 122 9.47 8.03 3.07
N ALA A 123 8.96 8.55 4.19
CA ALA A 123 9.75 9.26 5.19
C ALA A 123 10.78 8.32 5.83
N GLY A 124 10.35 7.15 6.31
CA GLY A 124 11.23 6.12 6.86
C GLY A 124 12.32 5.69 5.87
N LEU A 125 11.96 5.51 4.61
CA LEU A 125 12.88 5.16 3.53
C LEU A 125 13.92 6.25 3.28
N THR A 126 13.48 7.52 3.27
CA THR A 126 14.38 8.66 3.10
C THR A 126 15.35 8.78 4.26
N ILE A 127 14.87 8.60 5.50
CA ILE A 127 15.70 8.62 6.71
C ILE A 127 16.72 7.47 6.68
N ALA A 128 16.28 6.25 6.40
CA ALA A 128 17.14 5.08 6.35
C ALA A 128 18.22 5.23 5.27
N ARG A 129 17.86 5.67 4.06
CA ARG A 129 18.83 5.90 2.97
C ARG A 129 19.90 6.91 3.33
N ARG A 130 19.52 8.04 3.92
CA ARG A 130 20.47 9.09 4.35
C ARG A 130 21.47 8.62 5.41
N ARG A 131 21.17 7.54 6.13
CA ARG A 131 22.07 6.97 7.15
C ARG A 131 23.20 6.13 6.55
N TYR A 132 22.99 5.59 5.35
CA TYR A 132 23.93 4.70 4.65
C TYR A 132 24.62 5.35 3.44
N GLN A 133 24.31 6.63 3.20
CA GLN A 133 25.05 7.51 2.28
C GLN A 133 26.21 8.17 3.03
#